data_AF-A0A9P0B3I6-F1
#
_entry.id   AF-A0A9P0B3I6-F1
#
_cell.length_a   1.000
_cell.length_b   1.000
_cell.length_c   1.000
_cell.angle_alpha   90.00
_cell.angle_beta   90.00
_cell.angle_gamma   90.00
#
_symmetry.space_group_name_H-M   'P 1'
#
loop_
_entity.id
_entity.type
_entity.pdbx_description
1 polymer ?
#
loop_
_entity_poly.entity_id
_entity_poly.type
_entity_poly.pdbx_seq_one_letter_code
_entity_poly.pdbx_strand_id
1 'polypeptide(L)'
;MSQIETMSKPEGPDGPRMYSEEIIVAPSKTNIEMANFETAVSATGFGKFNIFLLLVAIPSAMSPVFESSTMSYVLPVAQCDLNLTLQDKGILNAMGFGGMIASGLIWGYLCDTLGRKKLIMAGFLLDGFFILLSSTSQSFMFLMVVKFFGGFM
;
A
#
# COMPACT_ATOMS: atom_id res chain seq x y z
N MET A 1 39.42 15.26 -75.15
CA MET A 1 39.17 14.95 -73.73
C MET A 1 39.77 16.07 -72.89
N SER A 2 38.87 16.83 -72.26
CA SER A 2 39.00 17.83 -71.18
C SER A 2 40.38 18.33 -70.72
N GLN A 3 40.53 19.66 -70.79
CA GLN A 3 41.66 20.49 -70.36
C GLN A 3 41.77 20.64 -68.83
N ILE A 4 42.99 21.00 -68.42
CA ILE A 4 43.44 21.43 -67.09
C ILE A 4 43.17 22.92 -66.96
N GLU A 5 42.53 23.39 -65.88
CA GLU A 5 42.80 24.74 -65.37
C GLU A 5 42.53 24.82 -63.85
N THR A 6 43.62 24.89 -63.11
CA THR A 6 43.65 25.28 -61.69
C THR A 6 43.36 26.76 -61.57
N MET A 7 42.23 27.12 -60.95
CA MET A 7 41.83 28.51 -60.73
C MET A 7 41.59 28.81 -59.25
N SER A 8 42.47 29.67 -58.74
CA SER A 8 42.28 30.73 -57.74
C SER A 8 41.68 30.44 -56.34
N LYS A 9 42.52 30.66 -55.32
CA LYS A 9 42.15 31.30 -54.04
C LYS A 9 41.98 32.83 -54.27
N PRO A 10 41.40 33.68 -53.40
CA PRO A 10 40.28 33.59 -52.41
C PRO A 10 39.17 34.64 -52.66
N GLU A 11 37.91 34.40 -52.31
CA GLU A 11 36.93 35.50 -52.06
C GLU A 11 36.02 35.16 -50.87
N GLY A 12 35.71 36.18 -50.07
CA GLY A 12 35.18 36.10 -48.71
C GLY A 12 33.66 35.82 -48.60
N PRO A 13 33.01 36.44 -47.61
CA PRO A 13 32.26 35.78 -46.54
C PRO A 13 30.80 35.50 -46.92
N ASP A 14 30.26 34.39 -46.40
CA ASP A 14 28.84 34.11 -46.07
C ASP A 14 28.35 32.74 -46.55
N GLY A 15 28.03 31.88 -45.57
CA GLY A 15 27.31 30.63 -45.74
C GLY A 15 27.76 29.53 -44.76
N PRO A 16 26.95 29.16 -43.74
CA PRO A 16 27.35 28.12 -42.80
C PRO A 16 27.25 26.74 -43.48
N ARG A 17 28.38 26.04 -43.57
CA ARG A 17 28.44 24.62 -43.96
C ARG A 17 28.20 23.73 -42.73
N MET A 18 27.30 22.76 -42.92
CA MET A 18 26.84 21.77 -41.96
C MET A 18 27.85 20.61 -41.77
N TYR A 19 28.05 20.22 -40.49
CA TYR A 19 28.48 18.92 -39.89
C TYR A 19 29.88 18.34 -40.29
N SER A 20 30.75 17.81 -39.41
CA SER A 20 30.59 16.93 -38.22
C SER A 20 31.89 16.87 -37.39
N GLU A 21 31.75 16.62 -36.07
CA GLU A 21 32.69 15.97 -35.11
C GLU A 21 34.03 16.65 -34.71
N GLU A 22 34.12 17.23 -33.49
CA GLU A 22 34.51 16.54 -32.24
C GLU A 22 34.52 17.50 -31.02
N ILE A 23 33.72 17.14 -30.00
CA ILE A 23 34.05 17.12 -28.55
C ILE A 23 34.63 18.41 -27.92
N ILE A 24 33.80 19.20 -27.22
CA ILE A 24 33.84 19.44 -25.76
C ILE A 24 32.48 20.05 -25.34
N VAL A 25 31.47 19.21 -25.07
CA VAL A 25 30.36 19.62 -24.21
C VAL A 25 30.64 19.01 -22.85
N ALA A 26 30.91 19.89 -21.89
CA ALA A 26 31.09 19.57 -20.48
C ALA A 26 30.07 18.52 -20.01
N PRO A 27 30.41 17.62 -19.07
CA PRO A 27 29.43 16.70 -18.53
C PRO A 27 28.30 17.53 -17.91
N SER A 28 27.21 17.57 -18.68
CA SER A 28 25.94 18.16 -18.33
C SER A 28 25.55 17.61 -16.97
N LYS A 29 25.23 18.53 -16.07
CA LYS A 29 24.60 18.31 -14.76
C LYS A 29 23.77 17.04 -14.79
N THR A 30 24.08 16.10 -13.88
CA THR A 30 23.29 14.90 -13.61
C THR A 30 21.81 15.30 -13.59
N ASN A 31 21.08 14.95 -14.66
CA ASN A 31 19.63 14.89 -14.57
C ASN A 31 19.36 13.78 -13.56
N ILE A 32 19.14 14.15 -12.31
CA ILE A 32 18.42 13.30 -11.37
C ILE A 32 16.99 13.30 -11.91
N GLU A 33 16.76 12.52 -12.97
CA GLU A 33 15.43 12.09 -13.32
C GLU A 33 14.88 11.45 -12.05
N MET A 34 13.78 11.97 -11.51
CA MET A 34 13.16 11.40 -10.31
C MET A 34 12.82 9.95 -10.64
N ALA A 35 13.70 9.02 -10.27
CA ALA A 35 13.53 7.62 -10.59
C ALA A 35 12.18 7.20 -10.02
N ASN A 36 11.29 6.74 -10.90
CA ASN A 36 10.01 6.19 -10.48
C ASN A 36 10.26 5.08 -9.45
N PHE A 37 9.36 4.96 -8.47
CA PHE A 37 9.45 3.95 -7.41
C PHE A 37 9.70 2.55 -7.99
N GLU A 38 9.05 2.23 -9.11
CA GLU A 38 9.23 0.99 -9.87
C GLU A 38 10.66 0.79 -10.39
N THR A 39 11.33 1.83 -10.86
CA THR A 39 12.72 1.78 -11.34
C THR A 39 13.71 1.57 -10.18
N ALA A 40 13.43 2.19 -9.03
CA ALA A 40 14.24 2.00 -7.83
C ALA A 40 14.07 0.59 -7.22
N VAL A 41 12.85 0.05 -7.21
CA VAL A 41 12.55 -1.32 -6.75
C VAL A 41 13.18 -2.37 -7.66
N SER A 42 13.06 -2.18 -8.99
CA SER A 42 13.66 -3.11 -9.96
C SER A 42 15.20 -3.09 -9.93
N ALA A 43 15.81 -1.95 -9.61
CA ALA A 43 17.26 -1.85 -9.41
C ALA A 43 17.74 -2.47 -8.07
N THR A 44 16.90 -2.52 -7.03
CA THR A 44 17.29 -2.97 -5.67
C THR A 44 17.09 -4.46 -5.41
N GLY A 45 16.41 -5.21 -6.28
CA GLY A 45 16.29 -6.67 -6.21
C GLY A 45 15.68 -7.22 -4.91
N PHE A 46 15.75 -8.55 -4.69
CA PHE A 46 15.21 -9.19 -3.50
C PHE A 46 16.25 -9.24 -2.37
N GLY A 47 16.18 -8.27 -1.46
CA GLY A 47 17.10 -8.15 -0.32
C GLY A 47 16.50 -8.59 1.02
N LYS A 48 17.31 -8.45 2.08
CA LYS A 48 16.91 -8.70 3.48
C LYS A 48 15.68 -7.88 3.90
N PHE A 49 15.52 -6.67 3.35
CA PHE A 49 14.37 -5.80 3.64
C PHE A 49 13.03 -6.42 3.21
N ASN A 50 12.96 -7.08 2.04
CA ASN A 50 11.74 -7.78 1.62
C ASN A 50 11.41 -8.97 2.52
N ILE A 51 12.43 -9.69 3.02
CA ILE A 51 12.23 -10.76 3.99
C ILE A 51 11.64 -10.21 5.29
N PHE A 52 12.16 -9.10 5.81
CA PHE A 52 11.58 -8.44 6.99
C PHE A 52 10.17 -7.93 6.75
N LEU A 53 9.89 -7.33 5.58
CA LEU A 53 8.53 -6.92 5.20
C LEU A 53 7.57 -8.10 5.20
N LEU A 54 7.96 -9.23 4.59
CA LEU A 54 7.13 -10.45 4.58
C LEU A 54 6.91 -10.99 5.99
N LEU A 55 7.94 -11.05 6.82
CA LEU A 55 7.83 -11.52 8.21
C LEU A 55 6.85 -10.69 9.05
N VAL A 56 6.70 -9.40 8.77
CA VAL A 56 5.73 -8.53 9.46
C VAL A 56 4.35 -8.57 8.79
N ALA A 57 4.31 -8.65 7.46
CA ALA A 57 3.05 -8.68 6.70
C ALA A 57 2.26 -9.98 6.90
N ILE A 58 2.94 -11.12 7.07
CA ILE A 58 2.26 -12.42 7.25
C ILE A 58 1.41 -12.43 8.54
N PRO A 59 1.96 -12.13 9.74
CA PRO A 59 1.16 -12.05 10.96
C PRO A 59 0.04 -11.00 10.85
N SER A 60 0.35 -9.86 10.22
CA SER A 60 -0.61 -8.79 9.99
C SER A 60 -1.83 -9.26 9.17
N ALA A 61 -1.59 -10.01 8.09
CA ALA A 61 -2.67 -10.54 7.25
C ALA A 61 -3.42 -11.70 7.93
N MET A 62 -2.76 -12.47 8.80
CA MET A 62 -3.37 -13.59 9.50
C MET A 62 -4.29 -13.16 10.65
N SER A 63 -4.02 -12.03 11.30
CA SER A 63 -4.82 -11.52 12.43
C SER A 63 -6.34 -11.45 12.15
N PRO A 64 -6.82 -10.77 11.10
CA PRO A 64 -8.26 -10.71 10.79
C PRO A 64 -8.85 -12.08 10.38
N VAL A 65 -8.03 -12.98 9.84
CA VAL A 65 -8.45 -14.36 9.53
C VAL A 65 -8.70 -15.14 10.83
N PHE A 66 -7.85 -14.97 11.84
CA PHE A 66 -8.05 -15.58 13.15
C PHE A 66 -9.26 -15.01 13.88
N GLU A 67 -9.50 -13.70 13.75
CA GLU A 67 -10.65 -13.04 14.38
C GLU A 67 -11.98 -13.60 13.83
N SER A 68 -12.11 -13.70 12.51
CA SER A 68 -13.30 -14.26 11.84
C SER A 68 -13.45 -15.77 12.07
N SER A 69 -12.34 -16.52 12.08
CA SER A 69 -12.35 -17.97 12.33
C SER A 69 -12.80 -18.28 13.76
N THR A 70 -12.25 -17.58 14.76
CA THR A 70 -12.60 -17.74 16.17
C THR A 70 -14.08 -17.48 16.41
N MET A 71 -14.65 -16.48 15.73
CA MET A 71 -16.07 -16.14 15.88
C MET A 71 -17.01 -17.30 15.52
N SER A 72 -16.64 -18.10 14.52
CA SER A 72 -17.42 -19.28 14.11
C SER A 72 -17.48 -20.37 15.18
N TYR A 73 -16.45 -20.46 16.04
CA TYR A 73 -16.40 -21.38 17.17
C TYR A 73 -17.05 -20.81 18.44
N VAL A 74 -16.97 -19.50 18.65
CA VAL A 74 -17.53 -18.83 19.84
C VAL A 74 -19.06 -18.69 19.74
N LEU A 75 -19.60 -18.41 18.55
CA LEU A 75 -21.03 -18.26 18.28
C LEU A 75 -21.95 -19.38 18.81
N PRO A 76 -21.63 -20.69 18.65
CA PRO A 76 -22.46 -21.75 19.21
C PRO A 76 -22.41 -21.82 20.73
N VAL A 77 -21.27 -21.53 21.36
CA VAL A 77 -21.13 -21.55 22.83
C VAL A 77 -21.85 -20.36 23.45
N ALA A 78 -21.68 -19.17 22.86
CA ALA A 78 -22.34 -17.93 23.30
C ALA A 78 -23.88 -18.00 23.18
N GLN A 79 -24.42 -18.92 22.38
CA GLN A 79 -25.86 -19.11 22.28
C GLN A 79 -26.48 -19.53 23.62
N CYS A 80 -25.81 -20.43 24.34
CA CYS A 80 -26.29 -20.93 25.63
C CYS A 80 -26.17 -19.87 26.73
N ASP A 81 -25.13 -19.02 26.67
CA ASP A 81 -24.88 -17.99 27.69
C ASP A 81 -25.74 -16.73 27.49
N LEU A 82 -25.92 -16.26 26.26
CA LEU A 82 -26.68 -15.04 25.95
C LEU A 82 -28.13 -15.28 25.48
N ASN A 83 -28.60 -16.54 25.42
CA ASN A 83 -29.92 -16.91 24.87
C ASN A 83 -30.18 -16.35 23.45
N LEU A 84 -29.20 -16.49 22.55
CA LEU A 84 -29.26 -15.92 21.21
C LEU A 84 -30.15 -16.73 20.26
N THR A 85 -30.98 -16.05 19.48
CA THR A 85 -31.72 -16.68 18.38
C THR A 85 -30.82 -16.90 17.16
N LEU A 86 -31.23 -17.77 16.23
CA LEU A 86 -30.51 -18.00 14.97
C LEU A 86 -30.36 -16.72 14.13
N GLN A 87 -31.33 -15.81 14.21
CA GLN A 87 -31.32 -14.53 13.50
C GLN A 87 -30.25 -13.60 14.08
N ASP A 88 -30.15 -13.53 15.41
CA ASP A 88 -29.17 -12.71 16.12
C ASP A 88 -27.73 -13.07 15.74
N LYS A 89 -27.43 -14.36 15.57
CA LYS A 89 -26.11 -14.82 15.11
C LYS A 89 -25.76 -14.31 13.71
N GLY A 90 -26.74 -14.33 12.81
CA GLY A 90 -26.58 -13.81 11.45
C GLY A 90 -26.32 -12.31 11.45
N ILE A 91 -27.10 -11.56 12.25
CA ILE A 91 -26.94 -10.12 12.42
C ILE A 91 -25.55 -9.79 13.00
N LEU A 92 -25.11 -10.55 14.01
CA LEU A 92 -23.80 -10.36 14.62
C LEU A 92 -22.65 -10.50 13.62
N ASN A 93 -22.72 -11.49 12.74
CA ASN A 93 -21.74 -11.70 11.68
C ASN A 93 -21.83 -10.60 10.61
N ALA A 94 -23.06 -10.21 10.23
CA ALA A 94 -23.31 -9.13 9.27
C ALA A 94 -22.76 -7.78 9.77
N MET A 95 -22.84 -7.49 11.07
CA MET A 95 -22.30 -6.26 11.67
C MET A 95 -20.77 -6.18 11.55
N GLY A 96 -20.06 -7.29 11.71
CA GLY A 96 -18.60 -7.34 11.52
C GLY A 96 -18.21 -6.98 10.07
N PHE A 97 -18.84 -7.64 9.09
CA PHE A 97 -18.62 -7.30 7.68
C PHE A 97 -19.11 -5.90 7.32
N GLY A 98 -20.21 -5.44 7.92
CA GLY A 98 -20.74 -4.09 7.75
C GLY A 98 -19.73 -3.03 8.20
N GLY A 99 -19.05 -3.24 9.33
CA GLY A 99 -17.95 -2.39 9.79
C GLY A 99 -16.81 -2.32 8.77
N MET A 100 -16.37 -3.47 8.25
CA MET A 100 -15.26 -3.57 7.27
C MET A 100 -15.59 -2.84 5.96
N ILE A 101 -16.83 -2.98 5.46
CA ILE A 101 -17.25 -2.32 4.21
C ILE A 101 -17.33 -0.81 4.41
N ALA A 102 -17.88 -0.35 5.55
CA ALA A 102 -18.03 1.07 5.84
C ALA A 102 -16.67 1.77 5.99
N SER A 103 -15.67 1.06 6.51
CA SER A 103 -14.37 1.62 6.84
C SER A 103 -13.36 1.61 5.68
N GLY A 104 -13.57 0.76 4.67
CA GLY A 104 -12.60 0.53 3.59
C GLY A 104 -12.12 1.79 2.86
N LEU A 105 -13.02 2.72 2.55
CA LEU A 105 -12.65 3.99 1.88
C LEU A 105 -11.88 4.93 2.82
N ILE A 106 -12.26 4.96 4.10
CA ILE A 106 -11.68 5.84 5.11
C ILE A 106 -10.25 5.39 5.41
N TRP A 107 -10.05 4.10 5.71
CA TRP A 107 -8.72 3.55 5.97
C TRP A 107 -7.82 3.53 4.75
N GLY A 108 -8.39 3.36 3.55
CA GLY A 108 -7.66 3.53 2.29
C GLY A 108 -7.05 4.93 2.20
N TYR A 109 -7.86 5.97 2.42
CA TYR A 109 -7.39 7.36 2.42
C TYR A 109 -6.37 7.65 3.55
N LEU A 110 -6.59 7.09 4.74
CA LEU A 110 -5.64 7.24 5.85
C LEU A 110 -4.30 6.56 5.57
N CYS A 111 -4.29 5.41 4.87
CA CYS A 111 -3.06 4.71 4.47
C CYS A 111 -2.15 5.58 3.59
N ASP A 112 -2.77 6.39 2.73
CA ASP A 112 -2.04 7.25 1.79
C ASP A 112 -1.51 8.53 2.46
N THR A 113 -2.15 9.00 3.53
CA THR A 113 -1.81 10.29 4.16
C THR A 113 -0.93 10.17 5.42
N LEU A 114 -1.17 9.18 6.28
CA LEU A 114 -0.50 9.06 7.59
C LEU A 114 0.78 8.19 7.57
N GLY A 115 1.04 7.54 6.43
CA GLY A 115 2.16 6.63 6.24
C GLY A 115 1.91 5.23 6.79
N ARG A 116 2.17 4.21 5.95
CA ARG A 116 1.80 2.80 6.19
C ARG A 116 2.27 2.23 7.53
N LYS A 117 3.50 2.49 7.96
CA LYS A 117 4.04 1.88 9.20
C LYS A 117 3.32 2.34 10.47
N LYS A 118 3.04 3.65 10.59
CA LYS A 118 2.36 4.21 11.76
C LYS A 118 0.91 3.76 11.82
N LEU A 119 0.27 3.72 10.66
CA LEU A 119 -1.11 3.28 10.53
C LEU A 119 -1.27 1.81 10.88
N ILE A 120 -0.40 0.92 10.37
CA ILE A 120 -0.42 -0.50 10.74
C ILE A 120 -0.29 -0.68 12.25
N MET A 121 0.66 0.03 12.89
CA MET A 121 0.86 -0.09 14.34
C MET A 121 -0.33 0.46 15.14
N ALA A 122 -0.92 1.59 14.74
CA ALA A 122 -2.10 2.15 15.39
C ALA A 122 -3.34 1.28 15.19
N GLY A 123 -3.54 0.76 13.97
CA GLY A 123 -4.65 -0.14 13.63
C GLY A 123 -4.64 -1.39 14.49
N PHE A 124 -3.51 -2.09 14.60
CA PHE A 124 -3.40 -3.27 15.47
C PHE A 124 -3.60 -2.98 16.96
N LEU A 125 -3.16 -1.82 17.45
CA LEU A 125 -3.37 -1.44 18.85
C LEU A 125 -4.85 -1.16 19.13
N LEU A 126 -5.53 -0.48 18.21
CA LEU A 126 -6.96 -0.18 18.33
C LEU A 126 -7.81 -1.45 18.17
N ASP A 127 -7.48 -2.30 17.19
CA ASP A 127 -8.10 -3.61 17.00
C ASP A 127 -7.97 -4.48 18.26
N GLY A 128 -6.75 -4.59 18.80
CA GLY A 128 -6.50 -5.30 20.06
C GLY A 128 -7.31 -4.74 21.23
N PHE A 129 -7.46 -3.41 21.33
CA PHE A 129 -8.31 -2.78 22.33
C PHE A 129 -9.78 -3.18 22.18
N PHE A 130 -10.35 -3.13 20.97
CA PHE A 130 -11.73 -3.54 20.72
C PHE A 130 -11.96 -5.03 20.98
N ILE A 131 -10.99 -5.89 20.64
CA ILE A 131 -11.05 -7.33 20.94
C ILE A 131 -11.08 -7.56 22.46
N LEU A 132 -10.27 -6.84 23.23
CA LEU A 132 -10.30 -6.92 24.70
C LEU A 132 -11.64 -6.45 25.27
N LEU A 133 -12.20 -5.35 24.74
CA LEU A 133 -13.56 -4.92 25.11
C LEU A 133 -14.59 -6.00 24.79
N SER A 134 -14.47 -6.63 23.62
CA SER A 134 -15.38 -7.70 23.18
C SER A 134 -15.31 -8.90 24.11
N SER A 135 -14.14 -9.23 24.67
CA SER A 135 -13.98 -10.32 25.64
C SER A 135 -14.68 -10.05 26.97
N THR A 136 -14.85 -8.78 27.35
CA THR A 136 -15.55 -8.39 28.60
C THR A 136 -17.06 -8.23 28.43
N SER A 137 -17.56 -8.40 27.20
CA SER A 137 -18.96 -8.19 26.87
C SER A 137 -19.86 -9.33 27.34
N GLN A 138 -20.75 -9.07 28.30
CA GLN A 138 -21.80 -10.00 28.74
C GLN A 138 -23.20 -9.69 28.16
N SER A 139 -23.33 -8.66 27.33
CA SER A 139 -24.60 -8.25 26.71
C SER A 139 -24.53 -8.31 25.19
N PHE A 140 -25.60 -8.82 24.56
CA PHE A 140 -25.68 -8.94 23.10
C PHE A 140 -25.53 -7.58 22.40
N MET A 141 -26.19 -6.53 22.92
CA MET A 141 -26.13 -5.19 22.32
C MET A 141 -24.71 -4.60 22.39
N PHE A 142 -24.03 -4.78 23.52
CA PHE A 142 -22.66 -4.30 23.68
C PHE A 142 -21.71 -5.05 22.75
N LEU A 143 -21.88 -6.38 22.63
CA LEU A 143 -21.09 -7.21 21.71
C LEU A 143 -21.28 -6.78 20.26
N MET A 144 -22.51 -6.48 19.83
CA MET A 144 -22.80 -5.96 18.48
C MET A 144 -22.09 -4.64 18.20
N VAL A 145 -22.16 -3.68 19.12
CA VAL A 145 -21.55 -2.36 18.95
C VAL A 145 -20.04 -2.47 18.90
N VAL A 146 -19.44 -3.22 19.83
CA VAL A 146 -17.98 -3.45 19.84
C VAL A 146 -17.53 -4.18 18.58
N LYS A 147 -18.30 -5.15 18.07
CA LYS A 147 -17.98 -5.85 16.81
C LYS A 147 -18.04 -4.94 15.59
N PHE A 148 -19.02 -4.03 15.53
CA PHE A 148 -19.08 -3.05 14.46
C PHE A 148 -17.87 -2.12 14.47
N PHE A 149 -17.48 -1.60 15.64
CA PHE A 149 -16.31 -0.75 15.76
C PHE A 149 -14.99 -1.51 15.56
N GLY A 150 -14.93 -2.77 15.98
CA GLY A 150 -13.80 -3.67 15.71
C GLY A 150 -13.63 -3.90 14.21
N GLY A 151 -14.70 -4.25 13.49
CA GLY A 151 -14.65 -4.39 12.03
C GLY A 151 -14.44 -3.06 11.28
N PHE A 152 -14.75 -1.92 11.92
CA PHE A 152 -14.45 -0.61 11.35
C PHE A 152 -12.96 -0.25 11.44
N MET A 153 -12.19 -0.87 12.33
CA MET A 153 -10.72 -0.71 12.41
C MET A 153 -10.01 -1.63 11.40
#